data_AF-A0A350IUN7-F1
#
_entry.id   AF-A0A350IUN7-F1
#
_cell.length_a   1.000
_cell.length_b   1.000
_cell.length_c   1.000
_cell.angle_alpha   90.00
_cell.angle_beta   90.00
_cell.angle_gamma   90.00
#
_symmetry.space_group_name_H-M   'P 1'
#
loop_
_entity.id
_entity.type
_entity.pdbx_description
1 polymer ?
#
loop_
_entity_poly.entity_id
_entity_poly.type
_entity_poly.pdbx_seq_one_letter_code
_entity_poly.pdbx_strand_id
1 'polypeptide(L)'
;MTSVVNINDVLDGHVSLDIACIDRLYLNAYVPNLQVGGQVNQFCRHLGQPIASPAVIDKIGNRFRREVDAFAKAHAVPVLHLAKPDRTRWDDRKLDHVQPYLGAAERAGRYGVVAIVAAQEFQWVFSATKKTQGKAVWFDWGKTERRVSCYYFYVHDREFGPGFIKICTYFPWPAKIWLNGHEWAKRQARRGRVPFTELANGFASCERPQRLQAICDRLGPADVQAFFDRWTRLVPVPLTSEDRAAGYWWELSMRQVEVSRTMVFDDPRRARGFFESLVADNIGIGRPERVAMVFARQVRTTTAEAFRGRVFSPGTEVQMDFAYKHSRVKQYLKEGRALRIETVIN
;
A
#
# COMPACT_ATOMS: atom_id res chain seq x y z
N MET A 1 -37.00 -33.16 -12.33
CA MET A 1 -36.49 -32.24 -11.29
C MET A 1 -35.38 -31.42 -11.95
N THR A 2 -35.64 -30.17 -12.28
CA THR A 2 -34.61 -29.23 -12.76
C THR A 2 -33.70 -28.93 -11.57
N SER A 3 -32.48 -29.50 -11.54
CA SER A 3 -31.48 -29.09 -10.56
C SER A 3 -31.20 -27.61 -10.79
N VAL A 4 -31.28 -26.82 -9.73
CA VAL A 4 -30.86 -25.41 -9.77
C VAL A 4 -29.37 -25.43 -10.09
N VAL A 5 -29.02 -25.10 -11.34
CA VAL A 5 -27.64 -24.91 -11.77
C VAL A 5 -27.08 -23.77 -10.94
N ASN A 6 -26.09 -24.08 -10.10
CA ASN A 6 -25.44 -23.05 -9.30
C ASN A 6 -24.27 -22.44 -10.09
N ILE A 7 -23.79 -21.29 -9.63
CA ILE A 7 -22.77 -20.54 -10.37
C ILE A 7 -21.46 -21.31 -10.57
N ASN A 8 -21.12 -22.23 -9.66
CA ASN A 8 -19.95 -23.08 -9.83
C ASN A 8 -20.16 -24.10 -10.95
N ASP A 9 -21.39 -24.60 -11.15
CA ASP A 9 -21.72 -25.52 -12.25
C ASP A 9 -21.65 -24.81 -13.62
N VAL A 10 -21.94 -23.49 -13.66
CA VAL A 10 -21.77 -22.64 -14.85
C VAL A 10 -20.29 -22.30 -15.11
N LEU A 11 -19.48 -22.22 -14.05
CA LEU A 11 -18.04 -21.94 -14.15
C LEU A 11 -17.21 -23.20 -14.42
N ASP A 12 -17.73 -24.38 -14.09
CA ASP A 12 -17.02 -25.65 -14.21
C ASP A 12 -16.65 -25.94 -15.67
N GLY A 13 -15.39 -26.28 -15.90
CA GLY A 13 -14.83 -26.47 -17.25
C GLY A 13 -14.65 -25.19 -18.10
N HIS A 14 -14.99 -24.00 -17.60
CA HIS A 14 -14.88 -22.73 -18.35
C HIS A 14 -13.86 -21.75 -17.76
N VAL A 15 -13.34 -22.03 -16.56
CA VAL A 15 -12.24 -21.29 -15.95
C VAL A 15 -10.92 -22.00 -16.26
N SER A 16 -10.08 -21.36 -17.06
CA SER A 16 -8.75 -21.88 -17.46
C SER A 16 -7.67 -21.58 -16.41
N LEU A 17 -7.88 -20.57 -15.57
CA LEU A 17 -6.98 -20.22 -14.48
C LEU A 17 -7.76 -19.52 -13.35
N ASP A 18 -7.57 -19.95 -12.11
CA ASP A 18 -8.11 -19.29 -10.92
C ASP A 18 -6.97 -19.08 -9.91
N ILE A 19 -6.66 -17.81 -9.63
CA ILE A 19 -5.57 -17.43 -8.73
C ILE A 19 -6.03 -16.38 -7.73
N ALA A 20 -5.79 -16.65 -6.45
CA ALA A 20 -5.91 -15.70 -5.36
C ALA A 20 -4.51 -15.17 -4.96
N CYS A 21 -4.39 -13.87 -4.76
CA CYS A 21 -3.11 -13.23 -4.43
C CYS A 21 -3.31 -11.93 -3.65
N ILE A 22 -2.32 -11.57 -2.83
CA ILE A 22 -2.18 -10.20 -2.33
C ILE A 22 -1.87 -9.30 -3.53
N ASP A 23 -2.66 -8.24 -3.71
CA ASP A 23 -2.47 -7.28 -4.79
C ASP A 23 -1.59 -6.10 -4.35
N ARG A 24 -2.02 -5.42 -3.29
CA ARG A 24 -1.37 -4.22 -2.79
C ARG A 24 -1.22 -4.29 -1.28
N LEU A 25 -0.01 -4.03 -0.80
CA LEU A 25 0.23 -3.75 0.61
C LEU A 25 0.63 -2.30 0.74
N TYR A 26 -0.14 -1.53 1.50
CA TYR A 26 0.22 -0.19 1.94
C TYR A 26 0.23 -0.18 3.46
N LEU A 27 1.40 -0.01 4.05
CA LEU A 27 1.63 -0.18 5.48
C LEU A 27 2.10 1.14 6.10
N ASN A 28 1.68 1.42 7.32
CA ASN A 28 2.31 2.45 8.14
C ASN A 28 3.59 1.88 8.74
N ALA A 29 4.57 2.75 8.96
CA ALA A 29 5.72 2.50 9.80
C ALA A 29 5.71 3.56 10.90
N TYR A 30 5.54 3.14 12.15
CA TYR A 30 5.46 4.03 13.33
C TYR A 30 6.47 3.58 14.38
N VAL A 31 7.01 4.51 15.18
CA VAL A 31 7.93 4.17 16.27
C VAL A 31 7.12 3.95 17.55
N PRO A 32 6.97 2.72 18.07
CA PRO A 32 6.04 2.41 19.17
C PRO A 32 6.28 3.21 20.44
N ASN A 33 7.55 3.48 20.74
CA ASN A 33 7.97 4.23 21.90
C ASN A 33 8.00 5.75 21.67
N LEU A 34 7.29 6.26 20.66
CA LEU A 34 7.15 7.68 20.33
C LEU A 34 5.71 8.02 19.88
N GLN A 35 4.74 7.62 20.68
CA GLN A 35 3.31 7.81 20.42
C GLN A 35 2.63 8.84 21.32
N VAL A 36 3.19 9.15 22.49
CA VAL A 36 2.67 10.16 23.44
C VAL A 36 3.74 11.15 23.92
N GLY A 37 3.33 12.32 24.43
CA GLY A 37 4.25 13.40 24.84
C GLY A 37 5.29 12.99 25.88
N GLY A 38 4.93 12.15 26.86
CA GLY A 38 5.86 11.65 27.89
C GLY A 38 7.03 10.86 27.30
N GLN A 39 6.81 10.14 26.20
CA GLN A 39 7.86 9.38 25.53
C GLN A 39 8.87 10.27 24.79
N VAL A 40 8.45 11.48 24.38
CA VAL A 40 9.36 12.47 23.77
C VAL A 40 10.45 12.87 24.76
N ASN A 41 10.10 12.99 26.05
CA ASN A 41 11.07 13.28 27.11
C ASN A 41 12.10 12.17 27.27
N GLN A 42 11.67 10.90 27.19
CA GLN A 42 12.57 9.74 27.27
C GLN A 42 13.52 9.70 26.07
N PHE A 43 13.00 9.94 24.86
CA PHE A 43 13.82 10.01 23.65
C PHE A 43 14.85 11.14 23.73
N CYS A 44 14.48 12.33 24.21
CA CYS A 44 15.45 13.42 24.36
C CYS A 44 16.54 13.10 25.41
N ARG A 45 16.19 12.39 26.49
CA ARG A 45 17.19 11.91 27.46
C ARG A 45 18.15 10.90 26.85
N HIS A 46 17.65 9.98 26.01
CA HIS A 46 18.48 9.07 25.21
C HIS A 46 19.46 9.84 24.32
N LEU A 47 19.02 10.95 23.72
CA LEU A 47 19.89 11.86 22.96
C LEU A 47 20.86 12.71 23.83
N GLY A 48 20.97 12.42 25.13
CA GLY A 48 21.80 13.17 26.08
C GLY A 48 21.31 14.59 26.35
N GLN A 49 20.04 14.90 26.06
CA GLN A 49 19.49 16.25 26.20
C GLN A 49 18.70 16.38 27.51
N PRO A 50 19.07 17.31 28.41
CA PRO A 50 18.37 17.48 29.69
C PRO A 50 16.98 18.09 29.52
N ILE A 51 16.76 18.85 28.44
CA ILE A 51 15.47 19.49 28.11
C ILE A 51 15.01 18.95 26.75
N ALA A 52 13.79 18.40 26.71
CA ALA A 52 13.13 17.93 25.50
C ALA A 52 12.64 19.10 24.63
N SER A 53 13.57 19.91 24.13
CA SER A 53 13.27 21.08 23.31
C SER A 53 13.06 20.72 21.83
N PRO A 54 12.16 21.43 21.12
CA PRO A 54 11.99 21.27 19.67
C PRO A 54 13.28 21.41 18.87
N ALA A 55 14.21 22.26 19.32
CA ALA A 55 15.48 22.50 18.64
C ALA A 55 16.34 21.23 18.50
N VAL A 56 16.27 20.30 19.46
CA VAL A 56 16.96 19.00 19.38
C VAL A 56 16.38 18.16 18.26
N ILE A 57 15.05 18.09 18.20
CA ILE A 57 14.31 17.31 17.23
C ILE A 57 14.47 17.87 15.80
N ASP A 58 14.47 19.20 15.67
CA ASP A 58 14.66 19.89 14.39
C ASP A 58 16.03 19.60 13.79
N LYS A 59 17.08 19.43 14.61
CA LYS A 59 18.42 19.05 14.14
C LYS A 59 18.38 17.70 13.40
N ILE A 60 17.62 16.73 13.91
CA ILE A 60 17.49 15.40 13.29
C ILE A 60 16.76 15.51 11.95
N GLY A 61 15.62 16.22 11.90
CA GLY A 61 14.89 16.44 10.66
C GLY A 61 15.71 17.18 9.60
N ASN A 62 16.49 18.19 10.02
CA ASN A 62 17.39 18.95 9.13
C ASN A 62 18.57 18.10 8.65
N ARG A 63 19.15 17.26 9.51
CA ARG A 63 20.18 16.30 9.13
C ARG A 63 19.65 15.34 8.07
N PHE A 64 18.49 14.75 8.32
CA PHE A 64 17.85 13.84 7.37
C PHE A 64 17.63 14.48 6.00
N ARG A 65 17.11 15.72 5.91
CA ARG A 65 16.97 16.43 4.63
C ARG A 65 18.29 16.57 3.88
N ARG A 66 19.36 16.97 4.56
CA ARG A 66 20.71 17.07 3.96
C ARG A 66 21.25 15.72 3.49
N GLU A 67 21.02 14.67 4.26
CA GLU A 67 21.44 13.31 3.90
C GLU A 67 20.68 12.79 2.67
N VAL A 68 19.39 13.15 2.51
CA VAL A 68 18.63 12.86 1.28
C VAL A 68 19.24 13.55 0.07
N ASP A 69 19.56 14.84 0.18
CA ASP A 69 20.18 15.59 -0.92
C ASP A 69 21.56 15.02 -1.28
N ALA A 70 22.36 14.66 -0.26
CA ALA A 70 23.67 14.04 -0.45
C ALA A 70 23.56 12.65 -1.09
N PHE A 71 22.62 11.82 -0.64
CA PHE A 71 22.35 10.50 -1.20
C PHE A 71 21.94 10.59 -2.67
N ALA A 72 21.04 11.51 -3.00
CA ALA A 72 20.57 11.72 -4.37
C ALA A 72 21.72 12.10 -5.31
N LYS A 73 22.59 13.03 -4.88
CA LYS A 73 23.79 13.42 -5.63
C LYS A 73 24.78 12.26 -5.79
N ALA A 74 25.10 11.57 -4.71
CA ALA A 74 26.09 10.48 -4.71
C ALA A 74 25.67 9.30 -5.60
N HIS A 75 24.37 9.01 -5.68
CA HIS A 75 23.84 7.88 -6.46
C HIS A 75 23.25 8.30 -7.82
N ALA A 76 23.40 9.57 -8.21
CA ALA A 76 22.78 10.15 -9.41
C ALA A 76 21.27 9.83 -9.52
N VAL A 77 20.55 9.89 -8.39
CA VAL A 77 19.10 9.65 -8.32
C VAL A 77 18.37 10.99 -8.45
N PRO A 78 17.41 11.11 -9.39
CA PRO A 78 16.64 12.35 -9.55
C PRO A 78 15.72 12.60 -8.35
N VAL A 79 15.69 13.86 -7.89
CA VAL A 79 14.71 14.34 -6.90
C VAL A 79 13.61 15.11 -7.61
N LEU A 80 12.42 14.54 -7.64
CA LEU A 80 11.23 15.13 -8.25
C LEU A 80 10.47 15.94 -7.20
N HIS A 81 10.41 17.26 -7.41
CA HIS A 81 9.62 18.16 -6.58
C HIS A 81 8.23 18.29 -7.19
N LEU A 82 7.28 17.50 -6.67
CA LEU A 82 5.92 17.50 -7.19
C LEU A 82 5.05 18.48 -6.40
N ALA A 83 4.25 19.28 -7.12
CA ALA A 83 3.23 20.13 -6.54
C ALA A 83 2.12 19.27 -5.88
N LYS A 84 1.15 19.95 -5.25
CA LYS A 84 -0.06 19.25 -4.77
C LYS A 84 -0.72 18.62 -6.00
N PRO A 85 -0.94 17.29 -6.02
CA PRO A 85 -1.53 16.63 -7.17
C PRO A 85 -2.91 17.21 -7.42
N ASP A 86 -3.20 17.51 -8.68
CA ASP A 86 -4.54 17.93 -9.09
C ASP A 86 -5.49 16.75 -8.97
N ARG A 87 -6.34 16.75 -7.93
CA ARG A 87 -7.27 15.65 -7.66
C ARG A 87 -8.45 15.58 -8.62
N THR A 88 -8.59 16.57 -9.52
CA THR A 88 -9.56 16.50 -10.63
C THR A 88 -9.04 15.69 -11.81
N ARG A 89 -7.72 15.48 -11.85
CA ARG A 89 -7.01 14.69 -12.85
C ARG A 89 -6.65 13.31 -12.31
N TRP A 90 -7.06 12.28 -13.03
CA TRP A 90 -6.74 10.90 -12.66
C TRP A 90 -5.29 10.50 -13.03
N ASP A 91 -4.65 11.29 -13.90
CA ASP A 91 -3.35 11.08 -14.53
C ASP A 91 -2.17 11.85 -13.88
N ASP A 92 -2.40 12.50 -12.73
CA ASP A 92 -1.37 13.24 -11.99
C ASP A 92 -1.00 12.55 -10.66
N ARG A 93 -0.79 11.23 -10.71
CA ARG A 93 -0.33 10.49 -9.52
C ARG A 93 1.19 10.57 -9.45
N LYS A 94 1.75 10.61 -8.23
CA LYS A 94 3.20 10.53 -8.02
C LYS A 94 3.85 9.35 -8.77
N LEU A 95 3.14 8.23 -8.88
CA LEU A 95 3.61 7.04 -9.59
C LEU A 95 3.77 7.29 -11.09
N ASP A 96 2.89 8.08 -11.72
CA ASP A 96 2.91 8.35 -13.17
C ASP A 96 4.21 9.10 -13.55
N HIS A 97 4.63 10.05 -12.70
CA HIS A 97 5.92 10.76 -12.83
C HIS A 97 7.15 9.85 -12.65
N VAL A 98 7.01 8.76 -11.91
CA VAL A 98 8.13 7.84 -11.59
C VAL A 98 8.18 6.64 -12.54
N GLN A 99 7.08 6.33 -13.22
CA GLN A 99 6.95 5.17 -14.11
C GLN A 99 8.04 5.11 -15.20
N PRO A 100 8.48 6.21 -15.85
CA PRO A 100 9.58 6.17 -16.80
C PRO A 100 10.91 5.68 -16.19
N TYR A 101 11.21 6.06 -14.95
CA TYR A 101 12.42 5.67 -14.23
C TYR A 101 12.39 4.19 -13.82
N LEU A 102 11.24 3.71 -13.35
CA LEU A 102 11.02 2.29 -13.06
C LEU A 102 11.17 1.44 -14.33
N GLY A 103 10.56 1.87 -15.44
CA GLY A 103 10.66 1.17 -16.72
C GLY A 103 12.09 1.14 -17.28
N ALA A 104 12.85 2.23 -17.13
CA ALA A 104 14.25 2.26 -17.52
C ALA A 104 15.11 1.32 -16.65
N ALA A 105 14.85 1.26 -15.34
CA ALA A 105 15.53 0.35 -14.43
C ALA A 105 15.21 -1.13 -14.74
N GLU A 106 13.95 -1.44 -15.03
CA GLU A 106 13.53 -2.79 -15.45
C GLU A 106 14.26 -3.23 -16.73
N ARG A 107 14.24 -2.41 -17.79
CA ARG A 107 14.91 -2.72 -19.07
C ARG A 107 16.42 -2.91 -18.91
N ALA A 108 17.04 -2.18 -18.00
CA ALA A 108 18.47 -2.28 -17.71
C ALA A 108 18.82 -3.39 -16.69
N GLY A 109 17.83 -4.10 -16.14
CA GLY A 109 18.06 -5.07 -15.05
C GLY A 109 18.66 -4.46 -13.79
N ARG A 110 18.49 -3.15 -13.58
CA ARG A 110 19.13 -2.38 -12.51
C ARG A 110 18.21 -2.30 -11.29
N TYR A 111 18.68 -2.77 -10.14
CA TYR A 111 17.96 -2.67 -8.86
C TYR A 111 18.50 -1.52 -8.01
N GLY A 112 17.63 -0.78 -7.32
CA GLY A 112 18.04 0.42 -6.58
C GLY A 112 16.91 1.42 -6.37
N VAL A 113 17.23 2.54 -5.71
CA VAL A 113 16.38 3.73 -5.74
C VAL A 113 16.43 4.31 -7.15
N VAL A 114 15.27 4.50 -7.78
CA VAL A 114 15.19 4.99 -9.18
C VAL A 114 14.81 6.46 -9.26
N ALA A 115 14.08 6.95 -8.26
CA ALA A 115 13.70 8.35 -8.12
C ALA A 115 13.33 8.64 -6.65
N ILE A 116 13.51 9.89 -6.23
CA ILE A 116 13.01 10.39 -4.95
C ILE A 116 11.95 11.43 -5.25
N VAL A 117 10.73 11.26 -4.72
CA VAL A 117 9.70 12.31 -4.80
C VAL A 117 9.67 13.08 -3.49
N ALA A 118 9.93 14.38 -3.56
CA ALA A 118 9.75 15.31 -2.45
C ALA A 118 8.36 15.93 -2.52
N ALA A 119 7.57 15.79 -1.45
CA ALA A 119 6.20 16.29 -1.39
C ALA A 119 5.87 16.86 0.00
N GLN A 120 4.83 17.69 0.08
CA GLN A 120 4.28 18.19 1.34
C GLN A 120 2.90 17.61 1.60
N GLU A 121 2.74 16.92 2.73
CA GLU A 121 1.49 16.21 3.09
C GLU A 121 1.11 16.45 4.54
N PHE A 122 -0.19 16.44 4.83
CA PHE A 122 -0.68 16.44 6.21
C PHE A 122 -0.35 15.12 6.89
N GLN A 123 0.26 15.18 8.06
CA GLN A 123 0.59 14.04 8.91
C GLN A 123 0.41 14.40 10.38
N TRP A 124 0.10 13.39 11.19
CA TRP A 124 0.14 13.49 12.65
C TRP A 124 1.59 13.51 13.12
N VAL A 125 2.00 14.65 13.68
CA VAL A 125 3.35 14.90 14.17
C VAL A 125 3.27 15.55 15.54
N PHE A 126 4.39 15.54 16.25
CA PHE A 126 4.48 16.23 17.53
C PHE A 126 4.75 17.73 17.34
N SER A 127 4.02 18.55 18.08
CA SER A 127 4.31 19.97 18.29
C SER A 127 4.51 20.21 19.77
N ALA A 128 5.39 21.15 20.10
CA ALA A 128 5.69 21.49 21.48
C ALA A 128 5.25 22.91 21.82
N THR A 129 4.69 23.07 23.02
CA THR A 129 4.37 24.37 23.59
C THR A 129 5.34 24.65 24.72
N LYS A 130 6.08 25.75 24.63
CA LYS A 130 7.00 26.17 25.70
C LYS A 130 6.20 26.54 26.95
N LYS A 131 6.64 26.06 28.10
CA LYS A 131 6.14 26.43 29.42
C LYS A 131 7.28 26.98 30.26
N THR A 132 6.96 27.96 31.09
CA THR A 132 7.89 28.63 31.99
C THR A 132 7.22 28.81 33.34
N GLN A 133 7.93 28.48 34.42
CA GLN A 133 7.51 28.78 35.79
C GLN A 133 8.74 29.20 36.60
N GLY A 134 8.83 30.49 36.94
CA GLY A 134 10.05 31.06 37.53
C GLY A 134 11.26 30.85 36.60
N LYS A 135 12.30 30.17 37.09
CA LYS A 135 13.49 29.80 36.31
C LYS A 135 13.36 28.46 35.56
N ALA A 136 12.31 27.69 35.81
CA ALA A 136 12.10 26.40 35.16
C ALA A 136 11.48 26.59 33.77
N VAL A 137 12.03 25.87 32.77
CA VAL A 137 11.54 25.85 31.39
C VAL A 137 11.36 24.40 30.95
N TRP A 138 10.20 24.09 30.39
CA TRP A 138 9.91 22.79 29.80
C TRP A 138 9.02 22.94 28.56
N PHE A 139 8.76 21.82 27.89
CA PHE A 139 7.92 21.79 26.70
C PHE A 139 6.84 20.72 26.83
N ASP A 140 5.59 21.11 26.64
CA ASP A 140 4.47 20.18 26.56
C ASP A 140 4.32 19.71 25.12
N TRP A 141 4.40 18.40 24.93
CA TRP A 141 4.35 17.76 23.61
C TRP A 141 2.98 17.15 23.33
N GLY A 142 2.37 17.56 22.22
CA GLY A 142 1.09 17.05 21.74
C GLY A 142 1.15 16.66 20.26
N LYS A 143 0.38 15.63 19.88
CA LYS A 143 0.19 15.28 18.47
C LYS A 143 -0.79 16.24 17.83
N THR A 144 -0.44 16.75 16.66
CA THR A 144 -1.28 17.62 15.85
C THR A 144 -1.05 17.33 14.38
N GLU A 145 -2.05 17.58 13.55
CA GLU A 145 -1.91 17.43 12.12
C GLU A 145 -1.20 18.66 11.55
N ARG A 146 -0.06 18.44 10.88
CA ARG A 146 0.70 19.49 10.20
C ARG A 146 1.03 19.08 8.78
N ARG A 147 1.11 20.06 7.90
CA ARG A 147 1.67 19.87 6.56
C ARG A 147 3.18 19.78 6.68
N VAL A 148 3.73 18.62 6.36
CA VAL A 148 5.15 18.31 6.55
C VAL A 148 5.79 17.83 5.26
N SER A 149 7.07 18.14 5.07
CA SER A 149 7.84 17.59 3.97
C SER A 149 8.08 16.10 4.18
N CYS A 150 7.90 15.32 3.12
CA CYS A 150 8.13 13.89 3.09
C CYS A 150 8.85 13.50 1.79
N TYR A 151 9.69 12.48 1.88
CA TYR A 151 10.39 11.89 0.76
C TYR A 151 9.85 10.50 0.49
N TYR A 152 9.53 10.22 -0.76
CA TYR A 152 9.22 8.89 -1.25
C TYR A 152 10.43 8.38 -2.03
N PHE A 153 11.13 7.41 -1.47
CA PHE A 153 12.17 6.66 -2.17
C PHE A 153 11.48 5.59 -2.99
N TYR A 154 11.30 5.84 -4.29
CA TYR A 154 10.80 4.83 -5.21
C TYR A 154 11.92 3.88 -5.59
N VAL A 155 11.66 2.59 -5.45
CA VAL A 155 12.65 1.54 -5.60
C VAL A 155 12.23 0.56 -6.69
N HIS A 156 13.21 0.09 -7.44
CA HIS A 156 13.10 -1.12 -8.23
C HIS A 156 13.78 -2.26 -7.46
N ASP A 157 12.97 -3.02 -6.74
CA ASP A 157 13.40 -4.09 -5.85
C ASP A 157 13.52 -5.43 -6.59
N ARG A 158 14.50 -6.23 -6.19
CA ARG A 158 14.78 -7.51 -6.85
C ARG A 158 13.65 -8.53 -6.66
N GLU A 159 12.95 -8.48 -5.53
CA GLU A 159 11.89 -9.41 -5.13
C GLU A 159 10.51 -8.87 -5.47
N PHE A 160 10.23 -7.61 -5.15
CA PHE A 160 8.92 -6.98 -5.31
C PHE A 160 8.76 -6.18 -6.62
N GLY A 161 9.84 -5.89 -7.33
CA GLY A 161 9.80 -4.96 -8.46
C GLY A 161 9.53 -3.54 -7.97
N PRO A 162 8.63 -2.78 -8.59
CA PRO A 162 8.28 -1.43 -8.14
C PRO A 162 7.77 -1.40 -6.70
N GLY A 163 8.35 -0.52 -5.89
CA GLY A 163 7.92 -0.27 -4.50
C GLY A 163 8.26 1.17 -4.08
N PHE A 164 7.83 1.58 -2.89
CA PHE A 164 8.41 2.77 -2.27
C PHE A 164 8.50 2.69 -0.75
N ILE A 165 9.44 3.47 -0.20
CA ILE A 165 9.45 3.86 1.22
C ILE A 165 9.23 5.37 1.30
N LYS A 166 8.19 5.78 2.02
CA LYS A 166 7.91 7.17 2.37
C LYS A 166 8.46 7.43 3.78
N ILE A 167 9.20 8.51 3.97
CA ILE A 167 9.65 8.97 5.29
C ILE A 167 9.36 10.47 5.42
N CYS A 168 8.67 10.85 6.49
CA CYS A 168 8.41 12.26 6.81
C CYS A 168 9.59 12.88 7.55
N THR A 169 9.83 14.16 7.33
CA THR A 169 10.97 14.89 7.90
C THR A 169 10.72 15.43 9.32
N TYR A 170 9.49 15.32 9.81
CA TYR A 170 9.05 15.84 11.11
C TYR A 170 8.78 14.70 12.07
N PHE A 171 9.11 14.92 13.34
CA PHE A 171 8.99 13.96 14.43
C PHE A 171 7.54 13.54 14.71
N PRO A 172 7.24 12.24 14.88
CA PRO A 172 8.16 11.11 15.09
C PRO A 172 8.58 10.38 13.80
N TRP A 173 8.77 11.13 12.71
CA TRP A 173 9.10 10.66 11.37
C TRP A 173 8.17 9.54 10.87
N PRO A 174 6.84 9.81 10.77
CA PRO A 174 5.92 8.84 10.21
C PRO A 174 6.42 8.33 8.86
N ALA A 175 6.50 7.02 8.72
CA ALA A 175 6.92 6.37 7.49
C ALA A 175 5.80 5.49 6.95
N LYS A 176 5.88 5.14 5.67
CA LYS A 176 4.95 4.20 5.01
C LYS A 176 5.69 3.42 3.95
N ILE A 177 5.24 2.19 3.70
CA ILE A 177 5.73 1.40 2.56
C ILE A 177 4.59 0.96 1.67
N TRP A 178 4.89 0.83 0.38
CA TRP A 178 3.99 0.27 -0.61
C TRP A 178 4.69 -0.85 -1.37
N LEU A 179 4.01 -1.99 -1.50
CA LEU A 179 4.47 -3.19 -2.18
C LEU A 179 3.38 -3.71 -3.11
N ASN A 180 3.81 -4.28 -4.25
CA ASN A 180 2.95 -4.97 -5.19
C ASN A 180 3.13 -6.49 -5.06
N GLY A 181 2.08 -7.19 -4.62
CA GLY A 181 2.14 -8.64 -4.41
C GLY A 181 2.09 -9.46 -5.70
N HIS A 182 1.42 -8.96 -6.76
CA HIS A 182 1.46 -9.61 -8.08
C HIS A 182 2.86 -9.56 -8.69
N GLU A 183 3.53 -8.41 -8.63
CA GLU A 183 4.90 -8.30 -9.15
C GLU A 183 5.88 -9.17 -8.37
N TRP A 184 5.70 -9.28 -7.04
CA TRP A 184 6.43 -10.26 -6.26
C TRP A 184 6.16 -11.69 -6.76
N ALA A 185 4.89 -12.09 -6.90
CA ALA A 185 4.52 -13.43 -7.33
C ALA A 185 5.05 -13.77 -8.73
N LYS A 186 4.97 -12.85 -9.69
CA LYS A 186 5.54 -12.99 -11.04
C LYS A 186 7.05 -13.22 -10.99
N ARG A 187 7.78 -12.47 -10.16
CA ARG A 187 9.23 -12.62 -9.99
C ARG A 187 9.59 -13.95 -9.36
N GLN A 188 8.85 -14.38 -8.35
CA GLN A 188 9.04 -15.68 -7.73
C GLN A 188 8.72 -16.84 -8.71
N ALA A 189 7.67 -16.71 -9.52
CA ALA A 189 7.32 -17.67 -10.57
C ALA A 189 8.42 -17.77 -11.63
N ARG A 190 8.98 -16.64 -12.10
CA ARG A 190 10.14 -16.62 -13.01
C ARG A 190 11.36 -17.33 -12.40
N ARG A 191 11.71 -17.03 -11.15
CA ARG A 191 12.83 -17.69 -10.44
C ARG A 191 12.58 -19.20 -10.28
N GLY A 192 11.35 -19.58 -9.96
CA GLY A 192 10.90 -20.97 -9.83
C GLY A 192 10.65 -21.70 -11.16
N ARG A 193 10.90 -21.04 -12.31
CA ARG A 193 10.65 -21.58 -13.66
C ARG A 193 9.21 -22.11 -13.82
N VAL A 194 8.23 -21.38 -13.29
CA VAL A 194 6.80 -21.63 -13.50
C VAL A 194 6.37 -20.79 -14.71
N PRO A 195 6.02 -21.41 -15.86
CA PRO A 195 5.60 -20.66 -17.05
C PRO A 195 4.25 -19.98 -16.81
N PHE A 196 4.16 -18.69 -17.13
CA PHE A 196 2.91 -17.94 -17.11
C PHE A 196 2.92 -16.85 -18.18
N THR A 197 1.73 -16.40 -18.57
CA THR A 197 1.55 -15.16 -19.34
C THR A 197 0.92 -14.08 -18.47
N GLU A 198 1.25 -12.81 -18.71
CA GLU A 198 0.78 -11.69 -17.89
C GLU A 198 -0.62 -11.20 -18.31
N LEU A 199 -1.39 -10.75 -17.31
CA LEU A 199 -2.67 -10.05 -17.46
C LEU A 199 -2.54 -8.66 -16.81
N ALA A 200 -1.75 -7.78 -17.41
CA ALA A 200 -1.29 -6.53 -16.80
C ALA A 200 -0.80 -6.78 -15.36
N ASN A 201 -1.45 -6.20 -14.34
CA ASN A 201 -1.24 -6.54 -12.93
C ASN A 201 -1.97 -7.85 -12.56
N GLY A 202 -1.51 -9.00 -13.07
CA GLY A 202 -2.18 -10.29 -12.93
C GLY A 202 -1.57 -11.40 -13.81
N PHE A 203 -2.22 -12.56 -13.83
CA PHE A 203 -1.84 -13.74 -14.62
C PHE A 203 -2.96 -14.08 -15.61
N ALA A 204 -2.60 -14.31 -16.88
CA ALA A 204 -3.52 -14.67 -17.95
C ALA A 204 -3.57 -16.19 -18.20
N SER A 205 -2.44 -16.87 -18.09
CA SER A 205 -2.37 -18.33 -18.18
C SER A 205 -1.21 -18.87 -17.37
N CYS A 206 -1.30 -20.13 -16.94
CA CYS A 206 -0.24 -20.86 -16.27
C CYS A 206 -0.48 -22.37 -16.46
N GLU A 207 0.53 -23.11 -16.93
CA GLU A 207 0.44 -24.57 -17.09
C GLU A 207 0.47 -25.33 -15.76
N ARG A 208 0.88 -24.64 -14.68
CA ARG A 208 1.02 -25.21 -13.33
C ARG A 208 0.29 -24.34 -12.30
N PRO A 209 -1.04 -24.21 -12.39
CA PRO A 209 -1.82 -23.27 -11.58
C PRO A 209 -1.66 -23.51 -10.08
N GLN A 210 -1.58 -24.76 -9.63
CA GLN A 210 -1.38 -25.10 -8.21
C GLN A 210 -0.02 -24.62 -7.70
N ARG A 211 1.03 -24.70 -8.54
CA ARG A 211 2.36 -24.17 -8.16
C ARG A 211 2.36 -22.66 -8.12
N LEU A 212 1.65 -22.00 -9.05
CA LEU A 212 1.51 -20.55 -9.04
C LEU A 212 0.73 -20.08 -7.80
N GLN A 213 -0.36 -20.77 -7.45
CA GLN A 213 -1.11 -20.46 -6.23
C GLN A 213 -0.24 -20.63 -4.97
N ALA A 214 0.52 -21.72 -4.86
CA ALA A 214 1.44 -21.94 -3.75
C ALA A 214 2.53 -20.86 -3.64
N ILE A 215 2.94 -20.25 -4.77
CA ILE A 215 3.82 -19.08 -4.75
C ILE A 215 3.08 -17.88 -4.16
N CYS A 216 1.87 -17.58 -4.62
CA CYS A 216 1.06 -16.48 -4.11
C CYS A 216 0.79 -16.60 -2.60
N ASP A 217 0.51 -17.81 -2.11
CA ASP A 217 0.21 -18.09 -0.70
C ASP A 217 1.41 -17.92 0.23
N ARG A 218 2.63 -17.94 -0.32
CA ARG A 218 3.87 -17.82 0.45
C ARG A 218 4.19 -16.39 0.86
N LEU A 219 3.67 -15.38 0.16
CA LEU A 219 3.98 -13.97 0.48
C LEU A 219 3.50 -13.65 1.91
N GLY A 220 4.45 -13.40 2.81
CA GLY A 220 4.17 -13.26 4.23
C GLY A 220 4.88 -12.09 4.91
N PRO A 221 4.68 -11.94 6.24
CA PRO A 221 5.29 -10.86 7.01
C PRO A 221 6.81 -10.80 6.93
N ALA A 222 7.48 -11.96 6.80
CA ALA A 222 8.93 -12.03 6.69
C ALA A 222 9.46 -11.37 5.40
N ASP A 223 8.77 -11.54 4.27
CA ASP A 223 9.15 -10.91 3.00
C ASP A 223 8.99 -9.39 3.06
N VAL A 224 7.88 -8.94 3.67
CA VAL A 224 7.58 -7.52 3.88
C VAL A 224 8.61 -6.87 4.80
N GLN A 225 8.94 -7.54 5.91
CA GLN A 225 9.95 -7.07 6.86
C GLN A 225 11.34 -7.04 6.22
N ALA A 226 11.70 -8.08 5.45
CA ALA A 226 12.97 -8.12 4.71
C ALA A 226 13.09 -6.98 3.71
N PHE A 227 12.02 -6.63 2.99
CA PHE A 227 11.99 -5.42 2.15
C PHE A 227 12.26 -4.17 2.98
N PHE A 228 11.53 -3.97 4.09
CA PHE A 228 11.66 -2.78 4.93
C PHE A 228 13.08 -2.65 5.51
N ASP A 229 13.63 -3.71 6.09
CA ASP A 229 14.99 -3.72 6.65
C ASP A 229 16.07 -3.53 5.59
N ARG A 230 15.89 -4.09 4.38
CA ARG A 230 16.84 -3.90 3.28
C ARG A 230 16.92 -2.43 2.88
N TRP A 231 15.77 -1.80 2.63
CA TRP A 231 15.76 -0.45 2.10
C TRP A 231 16.04 0.61 3.16
N THR A 232 15.58 0.44 4.40
CA THR A 232 15.93 1.37 5.50
C THR A 232 17.41 1.32 5.91
N ARG A 233 18.14 0.27 5.53
CA ARG A 233 19.62 0.24 5.63
C ARG A 233 20.33 1.00 4.50
N LEU A 234 19.68 1.16 3.35
CA LEU A 234 20.30 1.73 2.15
C LEU A 234 19.95 3.21 1.96
N VAL A 235 18.71 3.60 2.25
CA VAL A 235 18.28 5.00 2.12
C VAL A 235 18.59 5.78 3.40
N PRO A 236 18.79 7.11 3.32
CA PRO A 236 18.89 7.93 4.51
C PRO A 236 17.65 7.79 5.39
N VAL A 237 17.87 7.77 6.71
CA VAL A 237 16.81 7.68 7.71
C VAL A 237 17.10 8.65 8.86
N PRO A 238 16.07 9.26 9.47
CA PRO A 238 16.26 10.18 10.60
C PRO A 238 16.75 9.49 11.89
N LEU A 239 16.52 8.19 12.05
CA LEU A 239 16.94 7.42 13.23
C LEU A 239 18.28 6.73 12.96
N THR A 240 19.20 6.85 13.90
CA THR A 240 20.53 6.24 13.83
C THR A 240 20.52 4.77 14.26
N SER A 241 21.64 4.07 14.06
CA SER A 241 21.83 2.72 14.61
C SER A 241 21.79 2.70 16.14
N GLU A 242 22.24 3.77 16.80
CA GLU A 242 22.16 3.94 18.26
C GLU A 242 20.71 4.11 18.71
N ASP A 243 19.91 4.91 18.01
CA ASP A 243 18.48 5.04 18.27
C ASP A 243 17.76 3.69 18.12
N ARG A 244 18.10 2.93 17.07
CA ARG A 244 17.56 1.58 16.85
C ARG A 244 17.91 0.64 18.00
N ALA A 245 19.17 0.64 18.45
CA ALA A 245 19.63 -0.20 19.55
C ALA A 245 18.94 0.16 20.88
N ALA A 246 18.60 1.42 21.09
CA ALA A 246 17.83 1.90 22.23
C ALA A 246 16.31 1.64 22.14
N GLY A 247 15.85 0.93 21.10
CA GLY A 247 14.42 0.59 20.92
C GLY A 247 13.59 1.68 20.25
N TYR A 248 14.22 2.70 19.65
CA TYR A 248 13.57 3.69 18.80
C TYR A 248 13.71 3.27 17.34
N TRP A 249 12.85 2.35 16.92
CA TRP A 249 12.76 1.93 15.52
C TRP A 249 11.30 1.79 15.09
N TRP A 250 11.07 1.80 13.77
CA TRP A 250 9.74 1.62 13.24
C TRP A 250 9.27 0.16 13.32
N GLU A 251 8.01 0.00 13.66
CA GLU A 251 7.21 -1.21 13.44
C GLU A 251 6.20 -0.97 12.32
N LEU A 252 5.91 -2.03 11.56
CA LEU A 252 4.95 -1.99 10.46
C LEU A 252 3.54 -2.32 10.95
N SER A 253 2.55 -1.55 10.52
CA SER A 253 1.13 -1.87 10.70
C SER A 253 0.35 -1.73 9.41
N MET A 254 -0.67 -2.58 9.26
CA MET A 254 -1.56 -2.54 8.11
C MET A 254 -2.29 -1.20 8.04
N ARG A 255 -2.23 -0.54 6.88
CA ARG A 255 -3.00 0.67 6.59
C ARG A 255 -4.04 0.42 5.50
N GLN A 256 -3.64 -0.28 4.45
CA GLN A 256 -4.53 -0.73 3.40
C GLN A 256 -3.94 -2.00 2.80
N VAL A 257 -4.73 -3.06 2.77
CA VAL A 257 -4.38 -4.33 2.15
C VAL A 257 -5.41 -4.60 1.06
N GLU A 258 -4.94 -4.81 -0.17
CA GLU A 258 -5.78 -5.25 -1.27
C GLU A 258 -5.42 -6.70 -1.61
N VAL A 259 -6.42 -7.58 -1.64
CA VAL A 259 -6.30 -8.95 -2.14
C VAL A 259 -7.18 -9.10 -3.36
N SER A 260 -6.84 -10.02 -4.24
CA SER A 260 -7.63 -10.29 -5.43
C SER A 260 -7.73 -11.77 -5.73
N ARG A 261 -8.88 -12.21 -6.23
CA ARG A 261 -9.07 -13.49 -6.94
C ARG A 261 -9.36 -13.19 -8.39
N THR A 262 -8.62 -13.83 -9.30
CA THR A 262 -8.76 -13.63 -10.75
C THR A 262 -9.07 -14.98 -11.40
N MET A 263 -10.25 -15.07 -12.02
CA MET A 263 -10.69 -16.23 -12.79
C MET A 263 -10.64 -15.88 -14.27
N VAL A 264 -9.73 -16.52 -15.01
CA VAL A 264 -9.58 -16.35 -16.46
C VAL A 264 -10.43 -17.39 -17.17
N PHE A 265 -11.26 -16.95 -18.11
CA PHE A 265 -12.13 -17.84 -18.86
C PHE A 265 -11.43 -18.37 -20.12
N ASP A 266 -11.85 -19.54 -20.58
CA ASP A 266 -11.37 -20.15 -21.82
C ASP A 266 -11.90 -19.43 -23.09
N ASP A 267 -13.10 -18.84 -23.02
CA ASP A 267 -13.71 -18.01 -24.06
C ASP A 267 -14.14 -16.63 -23.49
N PRO A 268 -13.63 -15.51 -24.03
CA PRO A 268 -14.06 -14.16 -23.65
C PRO A 268 -15.57 -13.91 -23.74
N ARG A 269 -16.28 -14.59 -24.65
CA ARG A 269 -17.75 -14.46 -24.78
C ARG A 269 -18.46 -15.04 -23.55
N ARG A 270 -17.95 -16.15 -23.00
CA ARG A 270 -18.46 -16.74 -21.76
C ARG A 270 -18.18 -15.83 -20.57
N ALA A 271 -16.99 -15.22 -20.51
CA ALA A 271 -16.67 -14.24 -19.47
C ALA A 271 -17.68 -13.08 -19.45
N ARG A 272 -18.00 -12.52 -20.64
CA ARG A 272 -19.00 -11.45 -20.80
C ARG A 272 -20.39 -11.89 -20.41
N GLY A 273 -20.89 -13.00 -20.97
CA GLY A 273 -22.22 -13.50 -20.64
C GLY A 273 -22.37 -13.81 -19.14
N PHE A 274 -21.36 -14.45 -18.54
CA PHE A 274 -21.32 -14.70 -17.10
C PHE A 274 -21.40 -13.40 -16.31
N PHE A 275 -20.59 -12.40 -16.65
CA PHE A 275 -20.55 -11.16 -15.91
C PHE A 275 -21.82 -10.32 -16.10
N GLU A 276 -22.42 -10.33 -17.28
CA GLU A 276 -23.72 -9.70 -17.55
C GLU A 276 -24.82 -10.33 -16.68
N SER A 277 -24.88 -11.67 -16.60
CA SER A 277 -25.79 -12.38 -15.69
C SER A 277 -25.49 -12.05 -14.22
N LEU A 278 -24.21 -12.04 -13.83
CA LEU A 278 -23.79 -11.68 -12.48
C LEU A 278 -24.25 -10.27 -12.12
N VAL A 279 -24.08 -9.30 -13.02
CA VAL A 279 -24.54 -7.92 -12.83
C VAL A 279 -26.06 -7.91 -12.68
N ALA A 280 -26.81 -8.53 -13.60
CA ALA A 280 -28.26 -8.57 -13.58
C ALA A 280 -28.82 -9.15 -12.27
N ASP A 281 -28.30 -10.30 -11.84
CA ASP A 281 -28.73 -10.99 -10.62
C ASP A 281 -28.37 -10.21 -9.35
N ASN A 282 -27.29 -9.43 -9.39
CA ASN A 282 -26.76 -8.72 -8.23
C ASN A 282 -27.06 -7.21 -8.24
N ILE A 283 -27.91 -6.70 -9.15
CA ILE A 283 -28.42 -5.31 -9.07
C ILE A 283 -29.05 -5.03 -7.69
N GLY A 284 -29.70 -6.05 -7.10
CA GLY A 284 -30.32 -5.96 -5.77
C GLY A 284 -29.38 -6.17 -4.58
N ILE A 285 -28.15 -6.65 -4.79
CA ILE A 285 -27.24 -6.97 -3.68
C ILE A 285 -26.77 -5.72 -2.92
N GLY A 286 -26.87 -4.54 -3.55
CA GLY A 286 -26.55 -3.25 -2.94
C GLY A 286 -27.52 -2.82 -1.82
N ARG A 287 -28.62 -3.55 -1.61
CA ARG A 287 -29.52 -3.30 -0.47
C ARG A 287 -28.82 -3.66 0.85
N PRO A 288 -28.98 -2.86 1.92
CA PRO A 288 -28.26 -3.05 3.18
C PRO A 288 -28.32 -4.46 3.75
N GLU A 289 -29.47 -5.13 3.66
CA GLU A 289 -29.68 -6.50 4.13
C GLU A 289 -28.89 -7.55 3.34
N ARG A 290 -28.55 -7.28 2.07
CA ARG A 290 -27.79 -8.19 1.20
C ARG A 290 -26.27 -7.92 1.27
N VAL A 291 -25.84 -6.66 1.35
CA VAL A 291 -24.42 -6.31 1.57
C VAL A 291 -23.94 -6.78 2.95
N ALA A 292 -24.82 -6.77 3.95
CA ALA A 292 -24.60 -7.42 5.25
C ALA A 292 -24.14 -8.88 5.12
N MET A 293 -24.72 -9.66 4.20
CA MET A 293 -24.29 -11.05 3.97
C MET A 293 -22.89 -11.13 3.35
N VAL A 294 -22.55 -10.23 2.41
CA VAL A 294 -21.23 -10.17 1.77
C VAL A 294 -20.11 -9.91 2.78
N PHE A 295 -20.35 -9.03 3.76
CA PHE A 295 -19.40 -8.78 4.84
C PHE A 295 -19.63 -9.65 6.09
N ALA A 296 -20.50 -10.67 6.00
CA ALA A 296 -20.92 -11.54 7.11
C ALA A 296 -21.30 -10.75 8.39
N ARG A 297 -21.94 -9.59 8.24
CA ARG A 297 -22.25 -8.66 9.32
C ARG A 297 -23.74 -8.36 9.41
N GLN A 298 -24.35 -8.74 10.52
CA GLN A 298 -25.76 -8.45 10.81
C GLN A 298 -26.00 -6.93 10.89
N VAL A 299 -27.04 -6.43 10.21
CA VAL A 299 -27.51 -5.05 10.38
C VAL A 299 -28.20 -4.95 11.74
N ARG A 300 -27.70 -4.10 12.63
CA ARG A 300 -28.28 -3.79 13.94
C ARG A 300 -28.52 -2.28 14.05
N THR A 301 -29.32 -1.84 15.01
CA THR A 301 -29.52 -0.40 15.30
C THR A 301 -28.21 0.32 15.63
N THR A 302 -27.17 -0.41 16.05
CA THR A 302 -25.81 0.08 16.32
C THR A 302 -24.86 0.02 15.12
N THR A 303 -25.34 -0.37 13.92
CA THR A 303 -24.53 -0.34 12.70
C THR A 303 -24.27 1.12 12.30
N ALA A 304 -23.05 1.59 12.56
CA ALA A 304 -22.68 3.01 12.48
C ALA A 304 -22.77 3.64 11.07
N GLU A 305 -22.63 2.86 10.00
CA GLU A 305 -22.65 3.36 8.62
C GLU A 305 -23.50 2.48 7.71
N ALA A 306 -24.16 3.09 6.72
CA ALA A 306 -24.93 2.38 5.72
C ALA A 306 -24.01 1.63 4.74
N PHE A 307 -24.42 0.42 4.38
CA PHE A 307 -23.82 -0.32 3.28
C PHE A 307 -24.13 0.37 1.94
N ARG A 308 -23.19 0.30 0.99
CA ARG A 308 -23.34 0.89 -0.34
C ARG A 308 -23.03 -0.12 -1.42
N GLY A 309 -23.92 -0.26 -2.41
CA GLY A 309 -23.66 -0.95 -3.66
C GLY A 309 -23.72 0.04 -4.81
N ARG A 310 -22.78 -0.07 -5.76
CA ARG A 310 -22.78 0.72 -7.00
C ARG A 310 -22.47 -0.19 -8.17
N VAL A 311 -23.30 -0.12 -9.20
CA VAL A 311 -22.99 -0.65 -10.53
C VAL A 311 -22.77 0.56 -11.43
N PHE A 312 -21.63 0.62 -12.11
CA PHE A 312 -21.32 1.71 -13.01
C PHE A 312 -20.38 1.25 -14.11
N SER A 313 -20.41 1.95 -15.24
CA SER A 313 -19.56 1.64 -16.39
C SER A 313 -18.51 2.75 -16.58
N PRO A 314 -17.30 2.64 -15.99
CA PRO A 314 -16.21 3.52 -16.36
C PRO A 314 -15.77 3.20 -17.80
N GLY A 315 -16.26 3.97 -18.76
CA GLY A 315 -16.05 3.69 -20.19
C GLY A 315 -16.96 2.55 -20.66
N THR A 316 -16.37 1.48 -21.19
CA THR A 316 -17.09 0.32 -21.76
C THR A 316 -17.15 -0.90 -20.85
N GLU A 317 -16.43 -0.89 -19.72
CA GLU A 317 -16.39 -2.01 -18.78
C GLU A 317 -17.40 -1.78 -17.65
N VAL A 318 -18.24 -2.77 -17.34
CA VAL A 318 -19.14 -2.71 -16.19
C VAL A 318 -18.37 -3.10 -14.92
N GLN A 319 -18.58 -2.38 -13.82
CA GLN A 319 -17.98 -2.67 -12.53
C GLN A 319 -19.07 -2.68 -11.43
N MET A 320 -18.99 -3.67 -10.56
CA MET A 320 -19.75 -3.74 -9.31
C MET A 320 -18.83 -3.35 -8.14
N ASP A 321 -19.27 -2.47 -7.26
CA ASP A 321 -18.55 -2.03 -6.07
C ASP A 321 -19.47 -2.12 -4.84
N PHE A 322 -19.04 -2.88 -3.83
CA PHE A 322 -19.71 -3.06 -2.55
C PHE A 322 -18.84 -2.50 -1.45
N ALA A 323 -19.34 -1.54 -0.67
CA ALA A 323 -18.57 -0.87 0.36
C ALA A 323 -19.26 -0.89 1.73
N TYR A 324 -18.44 -1.00 2.77
CA TYR A 324 -18.82 -0.80 4.16
C TYR A 324 -17.69 -0.09 4.91
N LYS A 325 -18.01 1.04 5.54
CA LYS A 325 -17.02 1.96 6.13
C LYS A 325 -15.94 2.32 5.11
N HIS A 326 -14.69 1.98 5.42
CA HIS A 326 -13.54 2.21 4.55
C HIS A 326 -13.15 0.98 3.74
N SER A 327 -13.80 -0.18 3.92
CA SER A 327 -13.49 -1.39 3.15
C SER A 327 -14.45 -1.57 1.97
N ARG A 328 -13.97 -2.20 0.90
CA ARG A 328 -14.79 -2.46 -0.30
C ARG A 328 -14.39 -3.71 -1.05
N VAL A 329 -15.35 -4.28 -1.77
CA VAL A 329 -15.17 -5.39 -2.71
C VAL A 329 -15.60 -4.92 -4.09
N LYS A 330 -14.73 -5.11 -5.09
CA LYS A 330 -15.00 -4.79 -6.49
C LYS A 330 -15.04 -6.05 -7.33
N GLN A 331 -15.93 -6.09 -8.29
CA GLN A 331 -15.99 -7.14 -9.29
C GLN A 331 -16.08 -6.52 -10.69
N TYR A 332 -15.21 -6.95 -11.60
CA TYR A 332 -15.16 -6.45 -12.97
C TYR A 332 -14.50 -7.46 -13.90
N LEU A 333 -14.74 -7.31 -15.21
CA LEU A 333 -14.03 -8.04 -16.24
C LEU A 333 -12.75 -7.30 -16.64
N LYS A 334 -11.60 -7.89 -16.32
CA LYS A 334 -10.29 -7.39 -16.71
C LYS A 334 -9.97 -7.80 -18.15
N GLU A 335 -9.69 -6.81 -19.00
CA GLU A 335 -9.42 -6.98 -20.44
C GLU A 335 -10.52 -7.78 -21.17
N GLY A 336 -11.75 -7.77 -20.65
CA GLY A 336 -12.88 -8.51 -21.21
C GLY A 336 -12.75 -10.04 -21.19
N ARG A 337 -11.78 -10.62 -20.46
CA ARG A 337 -11.50 -12.07 -20.46
C ARG A 337 -11.36 -12.73 -19.08
N ALA A 338 -11.16 -11.94 -18.03
CA ALA A 338 -10.97 -12.48 -16.68
C ALA A 338 -11.86 -11.76 -15.68
N LEU A 339 -12.62 -12.51 -14.89
CA LEU A 339 -13.36 -11.96 -13.76
C LEU A 339 -12.41 -11.72 -12.61
N ARG A 340 -12.29 -10.46 -12.19
CA ARG A 340 -11.48 -10.06 -11.05
C ARG A 340 -12.38 -9.66 -9.90
N ILE A 341 -12.16 -10.28 -8.75
CA ILE A 341 -12.73 -9.90 -7.46
C ILE A 341 -11.60 -9.27 -6.64
N GLU A 342 -11.72 -8.00 -6.29
CA GLU A 342 -10.74 -7.27 -5.47
C GLU A 342 -11.35 -6.87 -4.14
N THR A 343 -10.68 -7.18 -3.03
CA THR A 343 -11.09 -6.76 -1.70
C THR A 343 -10.06 -5.80 -1.12
N VAL A 344 -10.48 -4.58 -0.84
CA VAL A 344 -9.69 -3.54 -0.17
C VAL A 344 -10.10 -3.47 1.29
N ILE A 345 -9.13 -3.69 2.18
CA ILE A 345 -9.28 -3.64 3.63
C ILE A 345 -8.47 -2.44 4.12
N ASN A 346 -9.11 -1.48 4.77
CA ASN A 346 -8.48 -0.27 5.34
C ASN A 346 -8.43 -0.30 6.86
#